data_AF-A0A183THZ8-F1
#
_entry.id   AF-A0A183THZ8-F1
#
_cell.length_a   1.000
_cell.length_b   1.000
_cell.length_c   1.000
_cell.angle_alpha   90.00
_cell.angle_beta   90.00
_cell.angle_gamma   90.00
#
_symmetry.space_group_name_H-M   'P 1'
#
loop_
_entity.id
_entity.type
_entity.pdbx_description
1 polymer ?
#
loop_
_entity_poly.entity_id
_entity_poly.type
_entity_poly.pdbx_seq_one_letter_code
_entity_poly.pdbx_strand_id
1 'polypeptide(L)'
;MSSETWLSLSLAVSVLGSTSFCFCCCHFSAGQSAVRERTSEYYDISSRLILTGKRRVTSHDHVFWFGDMNYRIDLPFDEVKSLIRQDRLLDLHRYDQLMEQRRSARLFDGYAEALLLFPPTYKYTLLQDEYDSSSEKPRVPSWTDRIFWRLTRSWLTVVQR
;
A
#
# COMPACT_ATOMS: atom_id res chain seq x y z
N MET A 1 -21.86 -13.18 -9.70
CA MET A 1 -22.14 -11.80 -9.25
C MET A 1 -20.81 -11.11 -8.99
N SER A 2 -20.29 -10.40 -9.99
CA SER A 2 -19.12 -9.54 -9.81
C SER A 2 -19.53 -8.37 -8.92
N SER A 3 -18.99 -8.31 -7.70
CA SER A 3 -19.04 -7.08 -6.93
C SER A 3 -18.16 -6.06 -7.65
N GLU A 4 -18.79 -5.08 -8.30
CA GLU A 4 -18.12 -3.88 -8.78
C GLU A 4 -17.47 -3.20 -7.56
N THR A 5 -16.18 -3.47 -7.37
CA THR A 5 -15.39 -2.76 -6.36
C THR A 5 -14.93 -1.51 -7.07
N TRP A 6 -15.62 -0.40 -6.82
CA TRP A 6 -15.26 0.90 -7.39
C TRP A 6 -13.88 1.30 -6.88
N LEU A 7 -12.89 1.20 -7.75
CA LEU A 7 -11.55 1.74 -7.54
C LEU A 7 -11.71 3.23 -7.20
N SER A 8 -11.43 3.59 -5.94
CA SER A 8 -11.54 4.97 -5.49
C SER A 8 -10.15 5.58 -5.45
N LEU A 9 -9.96 6.64 -6.22
CA LEU A 9 -8.69 7.36 -6.34
C LEU A 9 -8.90 8.83 -6.01
N SER A 10 -8.12 9.36 -5.08
CA SER A 10 -8.00 10.79 -4.83
C SER A 10 -6.59 11.25 -5.14
N LEU A 11 -6.46 12.38 -5.82
CA LEU A 11 -5.19 12.90 -6.29
C LEU A 11 -5.09 14.39 -6.01
N ALA A 12 -3.96 14.80 -5.42
CA ALA A 12 -3.59 16.20 -5.27
C ALA A 12 -2.19 16.44 -5.84
N VAL A 13 -2.06 17.53 -6.62
CA VAL A 13 -0.79 17.98 -7.17
C VAL A 13 -0.50 19.37 -6.61
N SER A 14 0.70 19.56 -6.07
CA SER A 14 1.16 20.84 -5.54
C SER A 14 2.51 21.20 -6.13
N VAL A 15 2.80 22.50 -6.22
CA VAL A 15 4.08 23.03 -6.68
C VAL A 15 4.56 24.05 -5.67
N LEU A 16 5.78 23.86 -5.16
CA LEU A 16 6.46 24.78 -4.27
C LEU A 16 7.77 25.23 -4.94
N GLY A 17 7.79 26.46 -5.44
CA GLY A 17 8.88 26.96 -6.26
C GLY A 17 9.04 26.13 -7.54
N SER A 18 10.22 25.57 -7.77
CA SER A 18 10.49 24.65 -8.88
C SER A 18 10.26 23.17 -8.54
N THR A 19 9.70 22.86 -7.37
CA THR A 19 9.55 21.50 -6.86
C THR A 19 8.10 21.06 -6.94
N SER A 20 7.86 19.89 -7.52
CA SER A 20 6.53 19.32 -7.72
C SER A 20 6.25 18.14 -6.80
N PHE A 21 5.06 18.14 -6.21
CA PHE A 21 4.56 17.12 -5.29
C PHE A 21 3.31 16.47 -5.87
N CYS A 22 3.21 15.15 -5.77
CA CYS A 22 2.04 14.38 -6.15
C CYS A 22 1.63 13.49 -4.97
N PHE A 23 0.38 13.63 -4.53
CA PHE A 23 -0.23 12.82 -3.48
C PHE A 23 -1.32 11.98 -4.11
N CYS A 24 -1.15 10.66 -4.06
CA CYS A 24 -2.03 9.68 -4.66
C CYS A 24 -2.61 8.79 -3.56
N CYS A 25 -3.87 9.04 -3.21
CA CYS A 25 -4.60 8.21 -2.25
C CYS A 25 -5.43 7.17 -3.01
N CYS A 26 -5.22 5.89 -2.75
CA CYS A 26 -5.95 4.81 -3.41
C CYS A 26 -6.74 3.95 -2.41
N HIS A 27 -7.84 3.39 -2.91
CA HIS A 27 -8.55 2.27 -2.31
C HIS A 27 -8.66 1.19 -3.38
N PHE A 28 -7.86 0.14 -3.23
CA PHE A 28 -7.79 -0.97 -4.18
C PHE A 28 -8.80 -2.07 -3.87
N SER A 29 -9.02 -2.94 -4.86
CA SER A 29 -9.95 -4.06 -4.79
C SER A 29 -9.73 -4.95 -3.56
N ALA A 30 -10.79 -5.13 -2.78
CA ALA A 30 -10.80 -5.94 -1.57
C ALA A 30 -10.84 -7.44 -1.86
N GLY A 31 -10.45 -8.25 -0.85
CA GLY A 31 -10.54 -9.71 -0.89
C GLY A 31 -9.19 -10.41 -0.98
N GLN A 32 -9.10 -11.61 -0.39
CA GLN A 32 -7.86 -12.38 -0.26
C GLN A 32 -7.22 -12.67 -1.63
N SER A 33 -8.03 -13.10 -2.60
CA SER A 33 -7.57 -13.58 -3.91
C SER A 33 -7.40 -12.49 -4.97
N ALA A 34 -7.77 -11.24 -4.68
CA ALA A 34 -7.82 -10.16 -5.68
C ALA A 34 -6.44 -9.53 -5.99
N VAL A 35 -5.35 -10.30 -5.88
CA VAL A 35 -3.97 -9.82 -6.02
C VAL A 35 -3.72 -9.27 -7.43
N ARG A 36 -4.24 -9.96 -8.45
CA ARG A 36 -4.05 -9.57 -9.86
C ARG A 36 -4.79 -8.29 -10.20
N GLU A 37 -6.00 -8.15 -9.68
CA GLU A 37 -6.84 -6.97 -9.80
C GLU A 37 -6.09 -5.77 -9.22
N ARG A 38 -5.68 -5.81 -7.94
CA ARG A 38 -4.90 -4.74 -7.29
C ARG A 38 -3.60 -4.39 -8.04
N THR A 39 -2.95 -5.39 -8.61
CA THR A 39 -1.74 -5.20 -9.42
C THR A 39 -2.07 -4.42 -10.70
N SER A 40 -3.16 -4.77 -11.38
CA SER A 40 -3.66 -4.03 -12.56
C SER A 40 -4.05 -2.59 -12.20
N GLU A 41 -4.78 -2.41 -11.09
CA GLU A 41 -5.20 -1.09 -10.61
C GLU A 41 -4.01 -0.16 -10.37
N TYR A 42 -2.94 -0.66 -9.74
CA TYR A 42 -1.68 0.07 -9.61
C TYR A 42 -1.11 0.50 -10.97
N TYR A 43 -1.08 -0.41 -11.95
CA TYR A 43 -0.51 -0.11 -13.28
C TYR A 43 -1.35 0.88 -14.07
N ASP A 44 -2.68 0.77 -13.99
CA ASP A 44 -3.60 1.69 -14.63
C ASP A 44 -3.39 3.12 -14.10
N ILE A 45 -3.26 3.29 -12.79
CA ILE A 45 -2.99 4.62 -12.22
C ILE A 45 -1.55 5.08 -12.50
N SER A 46 -0.54 4.25 -12.22
CA SER A 46 0.86 4.67 -12.30
C SER A 46 1.34 4.99 -13.72
N SER A 47 0.80 4.28 -14.72
CA SER A 47 1.29 4.36 -16.10
C SER A 47 0.31 5.06 -17.05
N ARG A 48 -1.00 4.93 -16.82
CA ARG A 48 -2.02 5.42 -17.75
C ARG A 48 -2.66 6.72 -17.31
N LEU A 49 -2.67 7.03 -16.00
CA LEU A 49 -3.25 8.28 -15.53
C LEU A 49 -2.38 9.47 -15.94
N ILE A 50 -2.98 10.36 -16.72
CA ILE A 50 -2.38 11.62 -17.15
C ILE A 50 -3.01 12.75 -16.31
N LEU A 51 -2.16 13.42 -15.55
CA LEU A 51 -2.52 14.58 -14.73
C LEU A 51 -2.50 15.86 -15.57
N THR A 52 -3.02 16.93 -15.00
CA THR A 52 -2.97 18.28 -15.59
C THR A 52 -1.56 18.63 -16.04
N GLY A 53 -1.44 19.22 -17.24
CA GLY A 53 -0.15 19.51 -17.87
C GLY A 53 0.50 18.29 -18.54
N LYS A 54 -0.27 17.24 -18.85
CA LYS A 54 0.19 16.00 -19.51
C LYS A 54 1.29 15.26 -18.74
N ARG A 55 1.33 15.44 -17.42
CA ARG A 55 2.31 14.81 -16.52
C ARG A 55 1.77 13.48 -16.01
N ARG A 56 2.65 12.52 -15.74
CA ARG A 56 2.28 11.26 -15.06
C ARG A 56 2.47 11.40 -13.56
N VAL A 57 1.88 10.51 -12.77
CA VAL A 57 2.16 10.44 -11.32
C VAL A 57 3.67 10.37 -11.08
N THR A 58 4.37 9.51 -11.83
CA THR A 58 5.81 9.29 -11.75
C THR A 58 6.69 10.41 -12.33
N SER A 59 6.13 11.50 -12.87
CA SER A 59 6.94 12.61 -13.38
C SER A 59 7.13 13.76 -12.38
N HIS A 60 6.69 13.61 -11.13
CA HIS A 60 6.86 14.64 -10.09
C HIS A 60 8.14 14.40 -9.27
N ASP A 61 8.67 15.48 -8.69
CA ASP A 61 9.91 15.44 -7.88
C ASP A 61 9.72 14.57 -6.64
N HIS A 62 8.57 14.75 -5.99
CA HIS A 62 8.12 13.99 -4.83
C HIS A 62 6.78 13.33 -5.13
N VAL A 63 6.68 12.02 -4.89
CA VAL A 63 5.43 11.27 -5.05
C VAL A 63 5.15 10.50 -3.78
N PHE A 64 3.95 10.66 -3.25
CA PHE A 64 3.42 9.91 -2.12
C PHE A 64 2.22 9.08 -2.59
N TRP A 65 2.26 7.78 -2.30
CA TRP A 65 1.13 6.88 -2.46
C TRP A 65 0.68 6.42 -1.10
N PHE A 66 -0.62 6.47 -0.83
CA PHE A 66 -1.14 6.02 0.45
C PHE A 66 -2.59 5.57 0.35
N GLY A 67 -3.10 4.93 1.40
CA GLY A 67 -4.49 4.52 1.53
C GLY A 67 -4.66 3.02 1.71
N ASP A 68 -5.89 2.56 1.55
CA ASP A 68 -6.26 1.14 1.67
C ASP A 68 -5.89 0.41 0.38
N MET A 69 -4.67 -0.11 0.34
CA MET A 69 -4.18 -0.91 -0.77
C MET A 69 -4.73 -2.34 -0.75
N ASN A 70 -5.43 -2.75 0.30
CA ASN A 70 -6.15 -4.02 0.41
C ASN A 70 -5.37 -5.32 0.17
N TYR A 71 -4.04 -5.27 0.08
CA TYR A 71 -3.20 -6.48 0.06
C TYR A 71 -3.27 -7.19 1.40
N ARG A 72 -3.24 -8.52 1.34
CA ARG A 72 -3.46 -9.39 2.50
C ARG A 72 -2.21 -10.16 2.86
N ILE A 73 -2.22 -10.74 4.06
CA ILE A 73 -1.22 -11.74 4.46
C ILE A 73 -1.69 -13.12 3.99
N ASP A 74 -0.79 -13.86 3.33
CA ASP A 74 -1.02 -15.24 2.88
C ASP A 74 -0.56 -16.26 3.93
N LEU A 75 -1.23 -16.25 5.08
CA LEU A 75 -1.09 -17.22 6.15
C LEU A 75 -2.46 -17.52 6.79
N PRO A 76 -2.63 -18.69 7.44
CA PRO A 76 -3.82 -18.97 8.24
C PRO A 76 -3.99 -17.98 9.40
N PHE A 77 -5.23 -17.68 9.75
CA PHE A 77 -5.59 -16.70 10.79
C PHE A 77 -4.87 -16.95 12.12
N ASP A 78 -4.84 -18.20 12.59
CA ASP A 78 -4.23 -18.55 13.88
C ASP A 78 -2.70 -18.39 13.87
N GLU A 79 -2.04 -18.68 12.74
CA GLU A 79 -0.60 -18.46 12.59
C GLU A 79 -0.26 -16.98 12.62
N VAL A 80 -1.05 -16.15 11.93
CA VAL A 80 -0.91 -14.69 11.97
C VAL A 80 -1.07 -14.17 13.39
N LYS A 81 -2.13 -14.58 14.10
CA LYS A 81 -2.31 -14.18 15.52
C LYS A 81 -1.18 -14.66 16.41
N SER A 82 -0.65 -15.86 16.17
CA SER A 82 0.50 -16.39 16.92
C SER A 82 1.75 -15.52 16.73
N LEU A 83 2.07 -15.15 15.49
CA LEU A 83 3.21 -14.29 15.18
C LEU A 83 3.07 -12.89 15.77
N ILE A 84 1.86 -12.31 15.71
CA ILE A 84 1.58 -10.99 16.32
C ILE A 84 1.77 -11.04 17.84
N ARG A 85 1.24 -12.07 18.53
CA ARG A 85 1.41 -12.23 19.99
C ARG A 85 2.87 -12.40 20.41
N GLN A 86 3.71 -12.93 19.53
CA GLN A 86 5.15 -13.12 19.76
C GLN A 86 5.99 -11.90 19.33
N ASP A 87 5.36 -10.82 18.88
CA ASP A 87 6.02 -9.63 18.31
C ASP A 87 6.95 -9.95 17.11
N ARG A 88 6.63 -11.02 16.37
CA ARG A 88 7.42 -11.49 15.21
C ARG A 88 6.94 -10.84 13.91
N LEU A 89 6.78 -9.52 13.93
CA LEU A 89 6.20 -8.75 12.81
C LEU A 89 7.05 -8.82 11.53
N LEU A 90 8.38 -8.85 11.66
CA LEU A 90 9.30 -8.98 10.52
C LEU A 90 9.19 -10.34 9.81
N ASP A 91 8.86 -11.40 10.55
CA ASP A 91 8.62 -12.72 9.96
C ASP A 91 7.27 -12.76 9.25
N LEU A 92 6.25 -12.15 9.87
CA LEU A 92 4.92 -12.01 9.28
C LEU A 92 4.96 -11.24 7.95
N HIS A 93 5.80 -10.21 7.86
CA HIS A 93 6.00 -9.40 6.65
C HIS A 93 6.46 -10.20 5.42
N ARG A 94 7.04 -11.39 5.59
CA ARG A 94 7.46 -12.25 4.48
C ARG A 94 6.26 -12.79 3.68
N TYR A 95 5.11 -12.87 4.33
CA TYR A 95 3.85 -13.39 3.78
C TYR A 95 2.91 -12.28 3.31
N ASP A 96 3.35 -11.02 3.32
CA ASP A 96 2.58 -9.89 2.81
C ASP A 96 2.53 -9.92 1.28
N GLN A 97 1.32 -9.99 0.71
CA GLN A 97 1.12 -10.05 -0.73
C GLN A 97 1.71 -8.84 -1.46
N LEU A 98 1.63 -7.63 -0.87
CA LEU A 98 2.18 -6.44 -1.51
C LEU A 98 3.70 -6.55 -1.62
N MET A 99 4.38 -7.00 -0.57
CA MET A 99 5.81 -7.25 -0.65
C MET A 99 6.18 -8.29 -1.70
N GLU A 100 5.39 -9.35 -1.85
CA GLU A 100 5.62 -10.32 -2.92
C GLU A 100 5.42 -9.70 -4.31
N GLN A 101 4.37 -8.92 -4.52
CA GLN A 101 4.16 -8.24 -5.80
C GLN A 101 5.19 -7.15 -6.09
N ARG A 102 5.76 -6.51 -5.06
CA ARG A 102 6.92 -5.61 -5.24
C ARG A 102 8.13 -6.34 -5.80
N ARG A 103 8.37 -7.59 -5.37
CA ARG A 103 9.50 -8.41 -5.86
C ARG A 103 9.23 -8.99 -7.24
N SER A 104 8.08 -9.65 -7.42
CA SER A 104 7.78 -10.44 -8.63
C SER A 104 7.21 -9.60 -9.77
N ALA A 105 6.34 -8.64 -9.46
CA ALA A 105 5.67 -7.78 -10.45
C ALA A 105 6.23 -6.36 -10.48
N ARG A 106 7.33 -6.06 -9.77
CA ARG A 106 7.97 -4.73 -9.72
C ARG A 106 7.02 -3.58 -9.35
N LEU A 107 6.02 -3.85 -8.50
CA LEU A 107 5.16 -2.78 -8.00
C LEU A 107 5.97 -1.77 -7.19
N PHE A 108 5.58 -0.50 -7.30
CA PHE A 108 6.20 0.61 -6.56
C PHE A 108 7.74 0.65 -6.70
N ASP A 109 8.26 0.31 -7.89
CA ASP A 109 9.68 0.38 -8.22
C ASP A 109 10.24 1.80 -7.99
N GLY A 110 11.36 1.89 -7.29
CA GLY A 110 11.97 3.16 -6.87
C GLY A 110 11.25 3.89 -5.74
N TYR A 111 10.14 3.36 -5.20
CA TYR A 111 9.51 3.88 -3.99
C TYR A 111 10.06 3.17 -2.75
N ALA A 112 10.21 3.93 -1.67
CA ALA A 112 10.49 3.44 -0.33
C ALA A 112 9.21 3.31 0.49
N GLU A 113 9.26 2.45 1.50
CA GLU A 113 8.27 2.28 2.56
C GLU A 113 9.02 2.08 3.88
N ALA A 114 8.44 2.57 4.98
CA ALA A 114 9.00 2.37 6.31
C ALA A 114 8.81 0.91 6.75
N LEU A 115 9.67 0.42 7.64
CA LEU A 115 9.48 -0.90 8.24
C LEU A 115 8.14 -0.93 9.01
N LEU A 116 7.36 -1.98 8.77
CA LEU A 116 6.09 -2.21 9.47
C LEU A 116 6.37 -2.81 10.86
N LEU A 117 6.78 -1.96 11.80
CA LEU A 117 7.05 -2.31 13.20
C LEU A 117 5.78 -2.17 14.08
N PHE A 118 4.61 -2.33 13.47
CA PHE A 118 3.31 -2.23 14.12
C PHE A 118 2.41 -3.38 13.64
N PRO A 119 1.45 -3.84 14.46
CA PRO A 119 0.59 -4.96 14.10
C PRO A 119 -0.29 -4.63 12.88
N PRO A 120 -0.77 -5.64 12.12
CA PRO A 120 -1.71 -5.44 11.03
C PRO A 120 -2.90 -4.54 11.38
N THR A 121 -3.28 -3.65 10.47
CA THR A 121 -4.29 -2.60 10.70
C THR A 121 -5.73 -3.06 10.46
N TYR A 122 -5.90 -4.19 9.77
CA TYR A 122 -7.21 -4.73 9.40
C TYR A 122 -7.30 -6.22 9.77
N LYS A 123 -8.41 -6.78 10.25
CA LYS A 123 -9.69 -6.15 10.60
C LYS A 123 -9.93 -6.29 12.09
N TYR A 124 -10.13 -5.17 12.78
CA TYR A 124 -10.53 -5.15 14.18
C TYR A 124 -12.05 -5.25 14.34
N THR A 125 -12.48 -5.79 15.47
CA THR A 125 -13.85 -5.66 15.94
C THR A 125 -14.12 -4.18 16.26
N LEU A 126 -15.31 -3.68 15.93
CA LEU A 126 -15.64 -2.27 16.16
C LEU A 126 -15.50 -1.93 17.66
N LEU A 127 -14.80 -0.84 17.93
CA LEU A 127 -14.57 -0.30 19.28
C LEU A 127 -13.78 -1.25 20.20
N GLN A 128 -13.01 -2.18 19.65
CA GLN A 128 -12.17 -3.12 20.38
C GLN A 128 -10.80 -3.23 19.73
N ASP A 129 -9.77 -3.47 20.53
CA ASP A 129 -8.39 -3.72 20.07
C ASP A 129 -8.13 -5.20 19.75
N GLU A 130 -9.19 -5.93 19.39
CA GLU A 130 -9.12 -7.34 19.02
C GLU A 130 -9.48 -7.54 17.55
N TYR A 131 -8.74 -8.44 16.88
CA TYR A 131 -9.07 -8.84 15.52
C TYR A 131 -10.40 -9.58 15.45
N ASP A 132 -11.22 -9.23 14.46
CA ASP A 132 -12.56 -9.77 14.24
C ASP A 132 -12.50 -11.28 13.96
N SER A 133 -12.95 -12.06 14.95
CA SER A 133 -13.12 -13.52 14.87
C SER A 133 -14.58 -13.94 14.89
N SER A 134 -15.52 -13.03 14.62
CA SER A 134 -16.96 -13.27 14.75
C SER A 134 -17.55 -14.12 13.62
N SER A 135 -16.88 -14.21 12.46
CA SER A 135 -17.33 -14.98 11.30
C SER A 135 -16.74 -16.39 11.27
N GLU A 136 -17.49 -17.36 10.73
CA GLU A 136 -17.02 -18.76 10.53
C GLU A 136 -15.70 -18.84 9.75
N LYS A 137 -15.48 -17.89 8.84
CA LYS A 137 -14.21 -17.68 8.14
C LYS A 137 -13.73 -16.26 8.45
N PRO A 138 -12.93 -16.07 9.51
CA PRO A 138 -12.46 -14.74 9.89
C PRO A 138 -11.51 -14.18 8.82
N ARG A 139 -11.50 -12.85 8.70
CA ARG A 139 -10.53 -12.18 7.82
C ARG A 139 -9.16 -12.23 8.49
N VAL A 140 -8.17 -12.72 7.76
CA VAL A 140 -6.79 -12.78 8.23
C VAL A 140 -6.29 -11.35 8.49
N PRO A 141 -5.71 -11.06 9.69
CA PRO A 141 -5.12 -9.76 9.96
C PRO A 141 -4.11 -9.38 8.88
N SER A 142 -4.20 -8.18 8.33
CA SER A 142 -3.41 -7.72 7.17
C SER A 142 -3.05 -6.24 7.27
N TRP A 143 -1.87 -5.85 6.76
CA TRP A 143 -1.50 -4.44 6.56
C TRP A 143 -2.09 -3.94 5.25
N THR A 144 -3.36 -3.54 5.31
CA THR A 144 -4.10 -3.02 4.16
C THR A 144 -3.77 -1.55 3.91
N ASP A 145 -3.50 -0.79 4.97
CA ASP A 145 -3.22 0.64 4.93
C ASP A 145 -1.71 0.89 4.82
N ARG A 146 -1.27 1.48 3.72
CA ARG A 146 0.16 1.56 3.37
C ARG A 146 0.54 2.97 2.94
N ILE A 147 1.82 3.32 3.07
CA ILE A 147 2.37 4.61 2.62
C ILE A 147 3.72 4.36 1.93
N PHE A 148 3.80 4.77 0.67
CA PHE A 148 5.03 4.73 -0.14
C PHE A 148 5.42 6.14 -0.56
N TRP A 149 6.72 6.39 -0.68
CA TRP A 149 7.23 7.64 -1.21
C TRP A 149 8.39 7.43 -2.19
N ARG A 150 8.51 8.33 -3.16
CA ARG A 150 9.65 8.38 -4.09
C ARG A 150 10.13 9.80 -4.27
N LEU A 151 11.45 9.94 -4.33
CA LEU A 151 12.16 11.20 -4.55
C LEU A 151 12.98 11.05 -5.83
N THR A 152 12.73 11.88 -6.86
CA THR A 152 13.51 11.83 -8.12
C THR A 152 14.69 12.81 -8.12
N ARG A 153 14.65 13.84 -7.28
CA ARG A 153 15.80 14.72 -7.03
C ARG A 153 16.46 14.33 -5.71
N SER A 154 17.72 13.91 -5.76
CA SER A 154 18.55 13.75 -4.56
C SER A 154 18.90 15.13 -4.01
N TRP A 155 18.31 15.51 -2.88
CA TRP A 155 18.74 16.68 -2.12
C TRP A 155 20.12 16.46 -1.44
N LEU A 156 20.68 15.25 -1.53
CA LEU A 156 21.93 14.85 -0.88
C LEU A 156 23.21 15.38 -1.55
N THR A 157 23.13 16.20 -2.59
CA THR A 157 24.35 16.73 -3.25
C THR A 157 24.86 18.05 -2.66
N VAL A 158 24.20 18.68 -1.67
CA VAL A 158 24.60 20.02 -1.20
C VAL A 158 24.58 20.18 0.32
N VAL A 159 25.18 19.28 1.10
CA VAL A 159 25.79 19.65 2.40
C VAL A 159 26.97 18.72 2.71
N GLN A 160 28.06 18.88 1.95
CA GLN A 160 29.41 18.62 2.45
C GLN A 160 30.21 19.90 2.19
N ARG A 161 30.27 20.76 3.22
CA ARG A 161 31.32 21.76 3.40
C ARG A 161 31.79 21.66 4.83
#